data_AF-A6JWG6-F1
#
_entry.id   AF-A6JWG6-F1
#
_cell.length_a   1.000
_cell.length_b   1.000
_cell.length_c   1.000
_cell.angle_alpha   90.00
_cell.angle_beta   90.00
_cell.angle_gamma   90.00
#
_symmetry.space_group_name_H-M   'P 1'
#
loop_
_entity.id
_entity.type
_entity.pdbx_description
1 polymer ?
#
loop_
_entity_poly.entity_id
_entity_poly.type
_entity_poly.pdbx_seq_one_letter_code
_entity_poly.pdbx_strand_id
1 'polypeptide(L)'
;MGDVLAHESELLGLVKEYLDFAEFEDTLKTFSKECKVKGKPLCKTVGGSLKKDSNSLMIQKDLVAAFDSGDQKLFFDLWEGHIPSSIRDTDSLAQKLEFYLHIHFAIYLLKYSGGRPDRQELDERISYFKTYLETKGASLSQTTEFLPFYALPFVPNPMVHPSFKELFQDSWTPELKLKLEKFLALIFKASNTPKLLTIYVSFEVSGDPWVL
;
A
#
# COMPACT_ATOMS: atom_id res chain seq x y z
N MET A 1 -19.64 7.66 -38.55
CA MET A 1 -19.26 8.96 -37.95
C MET A 1 -19.31 8.96 -36.42
N GLY A 2 -20.00 8.01 -35.76
CA GLY A 2 -20.05 7.90 -34.29
C GLY A 2 -18.76 7.39 -33.61
N ASP A 3 -18.02 6.47 -34.23
CA ASP A 3 -16.79 5.89 -33.64
C ASP A 3 -15.67 6.92 -33.42
N VAL A 4 -15.42 7.79 -34.40
CA VAL A 4 -14.34 8.79 -34.33
C VAL A 4 -14.55 9.78 -33.18
N LEU A 5 -15.80 10.16 -32.91
CA LEU A 5 -16.16 11.06 -31.81
C LEU A 5 -16.07 10.38 -30.44
N ALA A 6 -16.36 9.07 -30.37
CA ALA A 6 -16.21 8.28 -29.15
C ALA A 6 -14.72 8.14 -28.76
N HIS A 7 -13.85 7.85 -29.73
CA HIS A 7 -12.40 7.80 -29.51
C HIS A 7 -11.81 9.16 -29.13
N GLU A 8 -12.31 10.25 -29.72
CA GLU A 8 -11.84 11.60 -29.37
C GLU A 8 -12.19 11.97 -27.92
N SER A 9 -13.39 11.63 -27.45
CA SER A 9 -13.83 11.86 -26.08
C SER A 9 -12.99 11.06 -25.06
N GLU A 10 -12.60 9.85 -25.42
CA GLU A 10 -11.73 8.99 -24.63
C GLU A 10 -10.29 9.53 -24.57
N LEU A 11 -9.72 9.94 -25.70
CA LEU A 11 -8.38 10.56 -25.77
C LEU A 11 -8.30 11.83 -24.91
N LEU A 12 -9.31 12.71 -24.98
CA LEU A 12 -9.36 13.90 -24.14
C LEU A 12 -9.47 13.54 -22.65
N GLY A 13 -10.14 12.43 -22.32
CA GLY A 13 -10.18 11.88 -20.97
C GLY A 13 -8.81 11.41 -20.47
N LEU A 14 -8.01 10.76 -21.32
CA LEU A 14 -6.65 10.32 -21.02
C LEU A 14 -5.69 11.51 -20.81
N VAL A 15 -5.78 12.53 -21.68
CA VAL A 15 -5.00 13.76 -21.53
C VAL A 15 -5.34 14.47 -20.22
N LYS A 16 -6.64 14.53 -19.88
CA LYS A 16 -7.09 15.12 -18.63
C LYS A 16 -6.53 14.40 -17.41
N GLU A 17 -6.58 13.06 -17.40
CA GLU A 17 -6.02 12.22 -16.32
C GLU A 17 -4.51 12.46 -16.15
N TYR A 18 -3.78 12.54 -17.26
CA TYR A 18 -2.34 12.82 -17.24
C TYR A 18 -2.01 14.23 -16.73
N LEU A 19 -2.75 15.26 -17.15
CA LEU A 19 -2.55 16.63 -16.67
C LEU A 19 -2.82 16.77 -15.16
N ASP A 20 -3.78 16.00 -14.63
CA ASP A 20 -4.10 15.91 -13.21
C ASP A 20 -2.97 15.20 -12.44
N PHE A 21 -2.50 14.05 -12.95
CA PHE A 21 -1.35 13.32 -12.40
C PHE A 21 -0.04 14.12 -12.40
N ALA A 22 0.19 14.95 -13.42
CA ALA A 22 1.38 15.76 -13.57
C ALA A 22 1.32 17.12 -12.85
N GLU A 23 0.26 17.38 -12.07
CA GLU A 23 0.07 18.63 -11.30
C GLU A 23 0.15 19.89 -12.20
N PHE A 24 -0.47 19.83 -13.38
CA PHE A 24 -0.57 20.99 -14.28
C PHE A 24 -1.92 21.70 -14.10
N GLU A 25 -2.22 22.22 -12.90
CA GLU A 25 -3.56 22.68 -12.53
C GLU A 25 -4.07 23.83 -13.42
N ASP A 26 -3.22 24.79 -13.74
CA ASP A 26 -3.63 25.95 -14.55
C ASP A 26 -3.88 25.56 -16.02
N THR A 27 -3.08 24.63 -16.54
CA THR A 27 -3.30 24.01 -17.86
C THR A 27 -4.59 23.19 -17.86
N LEU A 28 -4.83 22.39 -16.81
CA LEU A 28 -6.03 21.56 -16.67
C LEU A 28 -7.32 22.41 -16.62
N LYS A 29 -7.29 23.54 -15.90
CA LYS A 29 -8.41 24.50 -15.85
C LYS A 29 -8.70 25.06 -17.24
N THR A 30 -7.66 25.47 -17.96
CA THR A 30 -7.78 26.06 -19.31
C THR A 30 -8.27 25.01 -20.31
N PHE A 31 -7.66 23.84 -20.33
CA PHE A 31 -8.04 22.69 -21.16
C PHE A 31 -9.50 22.28 -20.94
N SER A 32 -9.94 22.20 -19.68
CA SER A 32 -11.32 21.86 -19.34
C SER A 32 -12.32 22.92 -19.83
N LYS A 33 -11.94 24.21 -19.83
CA LYS A 33 -12.79 25.29 -20.38
C LYS A 33 -12.89 25.16 -21.90
N GLU A 34 -11.76 24.95 -22.60
CA GLU A 34 -11.74 24.81 -24.05
C GLU A 34 -12.55 23.60 -24.55
N CYS A 35 -12.46 22.47 -23.86
CA CYS A 35 -13.24 21.27 -24.20
C CYS A 35 -14.75 21.53 -24.13
N LYS A 36 -15.21 22.29 -23.11
CA LYS A 36 -16.62 22.69 -22.98
C LYS A 36 -17.06 23.64 -24.10
N VAL A 37 -16.23 24.65 -24.41
CA VAL A 37 -16.53 25.64 -25.47
C VAL A 37 -16.62 24.97 -26.84
N LYS A 38 -15.75 23.99 -27.12
CA LYS A 38 -15.75 23.26 -28.40
C LYS A 38 -16.83 22.17 -28.51
N GLY A 39 -17.71 22.04 -27.52
CA GLY A 39 -18.78 21.03 -27.55
C GLY A 39 -18.27 19.58 -27.54
N LYS A 40 -17.04 19.35 -27.08
CA LYS A 40 -16.46 18.01 -26.94
C LYS A 40 -16.74 17.51 -25.54
N PRO A 41 -17.76 16.66 -25.31
CA PRO A 41 -18.01 16.12 -23.98
C PRO A 41 -16.78 15.32 -23.58
N LEU A 42 -16.09 15.78 -22.53
CA LEU A 42 -15.07 14.97 -21.87
C LEU A 42 -15.77 13.69 -21.42
N CYS A 43 -15.29 12.54 -21.86
CA CYS A 43 -15.80 11.27 -21.36
C CYS A 43 -15.72 11.35 -19.84
N LYS A 44 -16.78 10.92 -19.16
CA LYS A 44 -16.76 10.78 -17.70
C LYS A 44 -15.85 9.58 -17.38
N THR A 45 -14.56 9.69 -17.66
CA THR A 45 -13.56 8.96 -16.89
C THR A 45 -13.79 9.44 -15.47
N VAL A 46 -14.35 8.53 -14.67
CA VAL A 46 -14.72 8.66 -13.26
C VAL A 46 -13.89 9.77 -12.62
N GLY A 47 -14.55 10.85 -12.20
CA GLY A 47 -13.91 12.01 -11.58
C GLY A 47 -13.13 11.60 -10.33
N GLY A 48 -11.89 11.21 -10.56
CA GLY A 48 -11.10 10.40 -9.64
C GLY A 48 -10.03 11.20 -8.92
N SER A 49 -9.15 11.94 -9.61
CA SER A 49 -7.86 12.29 -8.98
C SER A 49 -8.00 13.08 -7.69
N LEU A 50 -8.67 14.24 -7.66
CA LEU A 50 -8.78 15.03 -6.41
C LEU A 50 -9.49 14.29 -5.26
N LYS A 51 -10.48 13.43 -5.55
CA LYS A 51 -11.17 12.63 -4.51
C LYS A 51 -10.39 11.38 -4.12
N LYS A 52 -9.64 10.78 -5.05
CA LYS A 52 -8.86 9.57 -4.87
C LYS A 52 -7.54 9.88 -4.15
N ASP A 53 -6.95 11.04 -4.40
CA ASP A 53 -5.79 11.56 -3.67
C ASP A 53 -6.18 11.92 -2.24
N SER A 54 -7.31 12.63 -2.05
CA SER A 54 -7.84 12.88 -0.71
C SER A 54 -8.20 11.59 0.04
N ASN A 55 -8.80 10.60 -0.64
CA ASN A 55 -9.16 9.33 -0.03
C ASN A 55 -7.92 8.49 0.28
N SER A 56 -6.95 8.42 -0.62
CA SER A 56 -5.68 7.72 -0.41
C SER A 56 -4.88 8.33 0.74
N LEU A 57 -4.81 9.66 0.82
CA LEU A 57 -4.18 10.35 1.94
C LEU A 57 -4.92 10.10 3.27
N MET A 58 -6.26 10.00 3.24
CA MET A 58 -7.04 9.62 4.42
C MET A 58 -6.75 8.17 4.84
N ILE A 59 -6.79 7.22 3.90
CA ILE A 59 -6.48 5.81 4.16
C ILE A 59 -5.04 5.65 4.68
N GLN A 60 -4.08 6.37 4.10
CA GLN A 60 -2.70 6.36 4.57
C GLN A 60 -2.60 6.86 6.01
N LYS A 61 -3.30 7.96 6.35
CA LYS A 61 -3.36 8.47 7.72
C LYS A 61 -4.01 7.49 8.67
N ASP A 62 -5.10 6.84 8.26
CA ASP A 62 -5.84 5.87 9.07
C ASP A 62 -5.01 4.61 9.33
N LEU A 63 -4.30 4.10 8.32
CA LEU A 63 -3.35 2.98 8.47
C LEU A 63 -2.23 3.33 9.45
N VAL A 64 -1.64 4.51 9.32
CA VAL A 64 -0.58 4.96 10.23
C VAL A 64 -1.11 5.18 11.65
N ALA A 65 -2.32 5.72 11.79
CA ALA A 65 -2.96 5.91 13.09
C ALA A 65 -3.26 4.56 13.77
N ALA A 66 -3.76 3.56 13.03
CA ALA A 66 -3.99 2.21 13.53
C ALA A 66 -2.67 1.51 13.92
N PHE A 67 -1.60 1.75 13.17
CA PHE A 67 -0.26 1.27 13.51
C PHE A 67 0.24 1.86 14.84
N ASP A 68 0.07 3.18 15.04
CA ASP A 68 0.49 3.87 16.26
C ASP A 68 -0.35 3.47 17.48
N SER A 69 -1.67 3.33 17.31
CA SER A 69 -2.60 2.96 18.38
C SER A 69 -2.58 1.47 18.75
N GLY A 70 -1.99 0.62 17.89
CA GLY A 70 -1.94 -0.82 18.09
C GLY A 70 -3.26 -1.52 17.77
N ASP A 71 -4.18 -0.88 17.05
CA ASP A 71 -5.44 -1.47 16.58
C ASP A 71 -5.19 -2.41 15.40
N GLN A 72 -4.88 -3.66 15.74
CA GLN A 72 -4.53 -4.71 14.79
C GLN A 72 -5.66 -5.01 13.81
N LYS A 73 -6.91 -5.03 14.27
CA LYS A 73 -8.05 -5.40 13.44
C LYS A 73 -8.31 -4.32 12.40
N LEU A 74 -8.41 -3.07 12.85
CA LEU A 74 -8.60 -1.93 11.95
C LEU A 74 -7.47 -1.83 10.92
N PHE A 75 -6.22 -2.02 11.37
CA PHE A 75 -5.07 -1.98 10.48
C PHE A 75 -5.16 -3.00 9.35
N PHE A 76 -5.39 -4.29 9.68
CA PHE A 76 -5.43 -5.32 8.65
C PHE A 76 -6.70 -5.25 7.79
N ASP A 77 -7.84 -4.82 8.32
CA ASP A 77 -9.04 -4.56 7.52
C ASP A 77 -8.76 -3.49 6.44
N LEU A 78 -8.06 -2.40 6.81
CA LEU A 78 -7.63 -1.36 5.86
C LEU A 78 -6.56 -1.85 4.89
N TRP A 79 -5.57 -2.61 5.38
CA TRP A 79 -4.48 -3.16 4.56
C TRP A 79 -5.03 -4.07 3.47
N GLU A 80 -5.93 -4.99 3.81
CA GLU A 80 -6.51 -5.93 2.86
C GLU A 80 -7.52 -5.28 1.90
N GLY A 81 -8.22 -4.24 2.36
CA GLY A 81 -9.19 -3.50 1.56
C GLY A 81 -8.57 -2.53 0.55
N HIS A 82 -7.39 -1.99 0.84
CA HIS A 82 -6.79 -0.92 0.02
C HIS A 82 -5.49 -1.28 -0.69
N ILE A 83 -4.80 -2.34 -0.29
CA ILE A 83 -3.60 -2.81 -0.98
C ILE A 83 -3.99 -3.97 -1.91
N PRO A 84 -3.75 -3.83 -3.24
CA PRO A 84 -4.10 -4.86 -4.21
C PRO A 84 -3.50 -6.23 -3.85
N SER A 85 -4.29 -7.29 -4.00
CA SER A 85 -3.82 -8.66 -3.75
C SER A 85 -2.63 -9.03 -4.64
N SER A 86 -2.60 -8.55 -5.88
CA SER A 86 -1.45 -8.74 -6.78
C SER A 86 -0.14 -8.28 -6.16
N ILE A 87 -0.14 -7.15 -5.43
CA ILE A 87 1.04 -6.62 -4.76
C ILE A 87 1.34 -7.44 -3.51
N ARG A 88 0.33 -7.75 -2.68
CA ARG A 88 0.51 -8.55 -1.47
C ARG A 88 1.05 -9.96 -1.75
N ASP A 89 0.62 -10.57 -2.84
CA ASP A 89 0.93 -11.97 -3.15
C ASP A 89 2.21 -12.14 -3.99
N THR A 90 2.65 -11.10 -4.72
CA THR A 90 3.80 -11.20 -5.64
C THR A 90 4.98 -10.30 -5.29
N ASP A 91 4.75 -9.16 -4.64
CA ASP A 91 5.81 -8.22 -4.33
C ASP A 91 6.55 -8.60 -3.05
N SER A 92 7.85 -8.90 -3.20
CA SER A 92 8.67 -9.32 -2.06
C SER A 92 8.79 -8.24 -0.97
N LEU A 93 8.78 -6.96 -1.33
CA LEU A 93 8.86 -5.87 -0.34
C LEU A 93 7.57 -5.79 0.48
N ALA A 94 6.41 -5.93 -0.18
CA ALA A 94 5.10 -5.98 0.46
C ALA A 94 5.00 -7.16 1.43
N GLN A 95 5.42 -8.36 1.01
CA GLN A 95 5.40 -9.57 1.85
C GLN A 95 6.28 -9.42 3.09
N LYS A 96 7.51 -8.91 2.91
CA LYS A 96 8.43 -8.64 4.02
C LYS A 96 7.86 -7.61 4.99
N LEU A 97 7.29 -6.52 4.46
CA LEU A 97 6.68 -5.48 5.29
C LEU A 97 5.48 -6.01 6.06
N GLU A 98 4.58 -6.74 5.41
CA GLU A 98 3.41 -7.39 6.05
C GLU A 98 3.86 -8.30 7.20
N PHE A 99 4.93 -9.09 7.01
CA PHE A 99 5.49 -9.94 8.07
C PHE A 99 5.95 -9.13 9.29
N TYR A 100 6.70 -8.03 9.09
CA TYR A 100 7.11 -7.17 10.19
C TYR A 100 5.94 -6.44 10.87
N LEU A 101 4.90 -6.07 10.12
CA LEU A 101 3.68 -5.48 10.68
C LEU A 101 2.96 -6.50 11.59
N HIS A 102 2.86 -7.75 11.18
CA HIS A 102 2.32 -8.81 12.04
C HIS A 102 3.15 -8.99 13.33
N ILE A 103 4.49 -8.92 13.24
CA ILE A 103 5.35 -8.94 14.44
C ILE A 103 5.05 -7.75 15.35
N HIS A 104 4.96 -6.53 14.79
CA HIS A 104 4.66 -5.32 15.57
C HIS A 104 3.38 -5.48 16.38
N PHE A 105 2.29 -5.93 15.75
CA PHE A 105 1.03 -6.11 16.45
C PHE A 105 1.08 -7.25 17.47
N ALA A 106 1.82 -8.33 17.20
CA ALA A 106 2.00 -9.44 18.13
C ALA A 106 2.74 -9.04 19.41
N ILE A 107 3.73 -8.14 19.30
CA ILE A 107 4.52 -7.65 20.45
C ILE A 107 4.07 -6.28 20.96
N TYR A 108 3.01 -5.69 20.40
CA TYR A 108 2.61 -4.32 20.71
C TYR A 108 2.37 -4.10 22.20
N LEU A 109 1.58 -5.00 22.80
CA LEU A 109 1.30 -4.95 24.24
C LEU A 109 2.58 -5.11 25.06
N LEU A 110 3.51 -5.96 24.61
CA LEU A 110 4.80 -6.12 25.28
C LEU A 110 5.60 -4.80 25.27
N LYS A 111 5.63 -4.07 24.14
CA LYS A 111 6.38 -2.80 24.05
C LYS A 111 5.74 -1.63 24.79
N TYR A 112 4.40 -1.52 24.75
CA TYR A 112 3.70 -0.29 25.14
C TYR A 112 2.85 -0.44 26.41
N SER A 113 2.60 -1.65 26.91
CA SER A 113 1.99 -1.79 28.23
C SER A 113 3.03 -1.41 29.29
N GLY A 114 2.83 -0.28 29.98
CA GLY A 114 3.67 0.15 31.10
C GLY A 114 3.52 -0.73 32.37
N GLY A 115 3.16 -2.00 32.21
CA GLY A 115 2.79 -2.94 33.26
C GLY A 115 2.68 -4.38 32.73
N ARG A 116 1.95 -5.25 33.44
CA ARG A 116 1.60 -6.56 32.89
C ARG A 116 0.50 -6.37 31.83
N PRO A 117 0.72 -6.75 30.56
CA PRO A 117 -0.32 -6.70 29.56
C PRO A 117 -1.47 -7.63 29.97
N ASP A 118 -2.69 -7.33 29.51
CA ASP A 118 -3.77 -8.28 29.64
C ASP A 118 -3.39 -9.58 28.94
N ARG A 119 -3.41 -10.68 29.70
CA ARG A 119 -2.93 -11.97 29.22
C ARG A 119 -3.82 -12.50 28.11
N GLN A 120 -5.12 -12.26 28.21
CA GLN A 120 -6.07 -12.69 27.19
C GLN A 120 -5.81 -11.95 25.88
N GLU A 121 -5.71 -10.62 25.91
CA GLU A 121 -5.41 -9.83 24.72
C GLU A 121 -4.06 -10.20 24.08
N LEU A 122 -3.03 -10.45 24.89
CA LEU A 122 -1.73 -10.92 24.39
C LEU A 122 -1.84 -12.30 23.71
N ASP A 123 -2.52 -13.25 24.34
CA ASP A 123 -2.70 -14.60 23.81
C ASP A 123 -3.50 -14.56 22.49
N GLU A 124 -4.49 -13.68 22.37
CA GLU A 124 -5.26 -13.44 21.13
C GLU A 124 -4.37 -12.90 19.99
N ARG A 125 -3.54 -11.89 20.27
CA ARG A 125 -2.61 -11.31 19.28
C ARG A 125 -1.55 -12.33 18.84
N ILE A 126 -1.01 -13.11 19.77
CA ILE A 126 -0.06 -14.18 19.48
C ILE A 126 -0.73 -15.30 18.65
N SER A 127 -1.97 -15.68 18.98
CA SER A 127 -2.73 -16.66 18.20
C SER A 127 -2.98 -16.18 16.77
N TYR A 128 -3.32 -14.90 16.59
CA TYR A 128 -3.48 -14.33 15.25
C TYR A 128 -2.17 -14.39 14.46
N PHE A 129 -1.05 -14.03 15.08
CA PHE A 129 0.27 -14.12 14.43
C PHE A 129 0.63 -15.55 14.07
N LYS A 130 0.33 -16.52 14.95
CA LYS A 130 0.54 -17.94 14.67
C LYS A 130 -0.24 -18.39 13.43
N THR A 131 -1.53 -18.05 13.32
CA THR A 131 -2.34 -18.35 12.13
C THR A 131 -1.74 -17.73 10.86
N TYR A 132 -1.20 -16.51 10.95
CA TYR A 132 -0.51 -15.89 9.82
C TYR A 132 0.74 -16.67 9.40
N LEU A 133 1.58 -17.09 10.35
CA LEU A 133 2.79 -17.90 10.07
C LEU A 133 2.47 -19.24 9.39
N GLU A 134 1.34 -19.85 9.75
CA GLU A 134 0.86 -21.12 9.19
C GLU A 134 0.20 -20.97 7.81
N THR A 135 -0.14 -19.74 7.39
CA THR A 135 -0.84 -19.45 6.14
C THR A 135 0.02 -18.57 5.21
N LYS A 136 -0.27 -17.26 5.11
CA LYS A 136 0.41 -16.33 4.21
C LYS A 136 1.91 -16.20 4.51
N GLY A 137 2.28 -16.28 5.80
CA GLY A 137 3.66 -16.23 6.25
C GLY A 137 4.46 -17.49 5.94
N ALA A 138 3.85 -18.61 5.53
CA ALA A 138 4.57 -19.87 5.39
C ALA A 138 5.70 -19.82 4.33
N SER A 139 5.49 -19.06 3.25
CA SER A 139 6.47 -18.89 2.16
C SER A 139 7.78 -18.22 2.62
N LEU A 140 7.69 -17.35 3.63
CA LEU A 140 8.83 -16.60 4.17
C LEU A 140 9.73 -17.45 5.07
N SER A 141 9.34 -18.71 5.37
CA SER A 141 10.13 -19.64 6.18
C SER A 141 11.45 -20.02 5.53
N GLN A 142 11.58 -19.81 4.23
CA GLN A 142 12.84 -20.04 3.49
C GLN A 142 13.79 -18.84 3.55
N THR A 143 13.36 -17.71 4.10
CA THR A 143 14.20 -16.52 4.25
C THR A 143 14.90 -16.55 5.59
N THR A 144 16.22 -16.64 5.58
CA THR A 144 17.05 -16.78 6.80
C THR A 144 16.84 -15.66 7.82
N GLU A 145 16.53 -14.45 7.35
CA GLU A 145 16.18 -13.28 8.16
C GLU A 145 14.93 -13.51 9.03
N PHE A 146 13.95 -14.30 8.57
CA PHE A 146 12.67 -14.47 9.27
C PHE A 146 12.59 -15.70 10.15
N LEU A 147 13.46 -16.69 9.92
CA LEU A 147 13.48 -17.96 10.65
C LEU A 147 13.36 -17.80 12.19
N PRO A 148 14.07 -16.87 12.85
CA PRO A 148 13.96 -16.72 14.29
C PRO A 148 12.55 -16.36 14.76
N PHE A 149 11.77 -15.62 13.96
CA PHE A 149 10.46 -15.12 14.35
C PHE A 149 9.35 -16.18 14.29
N TYR A 150 9.58 -17.33 13.63
CA TYR A 150 8.64 -18.47 13.71
C TYR A 150 8.58 -19.09 15.10
N ALA A 151 9.62 -18.88 15.91
CA ALA A 151 9.64 -19.30 17.31
C ALA A 151 8.88 -18.31 18.23
N LEU A 152 8.63 -17.07 17.79
CA LEU A 152 8.10 -15.99 18.62
C LEU A 152 6.79 -16.38 19.37
N PRO A 153 5.78 -17.04 18.75
CA PRO A 153 4.57 -17.46 19.46
C PRO A 153 4.79 -18.46 20.59
N PHE A 154 5.93 -19.15 20.58
CA PHE A 154 6.24 -20.24 21.50
C PHE A 154 7.22 -19.83 22.60
N VAL A 155 7.80 -18.61 22.52
CA VAL A 155 8.74 -18.11 23.51
C VAL A 155 7.97 -17.48 24.67
N PRO A 156 8.09 -17.99 25.92
CA PRO A 156 7.32 -17.49 27.06
C PRO A 156 7.57 -16.01 27.40
N ASN A 157 8.77 -15.51 27.11
CA ASN A 157 9.12 -14.11 27.31
C ASN A 157 10.01 -13.59 26.16
N PRO A 158 9.40 -13.05 25.08
CA PRO A 158 10.14 -12.55 23.93
C PRO A 158 11.09 -11.38 24.24
N MET A 159 10.81 -10.56 25.27
CA MET A 159 11.58 -9.35 25.59
C MET A 159 13.04 -9.63 25.98
N VAL A 160 13.28 -10.78 26.61
CA VAL A 160 14.60 -11.15 27.15
C VAL A 160 15.36 -12.08 26.21
N HIS A 161 14.74 -12.53 25.11
CA HIS A 161 15.33 -13.51 24.21
C HIS A 161 16.30 -12.81 23.23
N PRO A 162 17.57 -13.25 23.11
CA PRO A 162 18.57 -12.58 22.30
C PRO A 162 18.17 -12.37 20.84
N SER A 163 17.50 -13.37 20.24
CA SER A 163 17.04 -13.31 18.84
C SER A 163 15.99 -12.24 18.54
N PHE A 164 15.34 -11.68 19.57
CA PHE A 164 14.29 -10.67 19.41
C PHE A 164 14.71 -9.29 19.95
N LYS A 165 15.95 -9.15 20.41
CA LYS A 165 16.46 -7.92 21.04
C LYS A 165 16.23 -6.69 20.17
N GLU A 166 16.36 -6.82 18.86
CA GLU A 166 16.14 -5.74 17.89
C GLU A 166 14.70 -5.23 17.88
N LEU A 167 13.71 -6.13 18.03
CA LEU A 167 12.29 -5.77 18.03
C LEU A 167 11.92 -4.81 19.16
N PHE A 168 12.64 -4.89 20.28
CA PHE A 168 12.42 -4.10 21.48
C PHE A 168 13.33 -2.86 21.57
N GLN A 169 14.13 -2.57 20.54
CA GLN A 169 14.86 -1.30 20.46
C GLN A 169 13.89 -0.14 20.21
N ASP A 170 14.25 1.04 20.72
CA ASP A 170 13.47 2.28 20.54
C ASP A 170 13.41 2.71 19.06
N SER A 171 14.41 2.34 18.26
CA SER A 171 14.46 2.68 16.83
C SER A 171 13.60 1.76 15.95
N TRP A 172 13.28 0.54 16.41
CA TRP A 172 12.64 -0.47 15.57
C TRP A 172 11.24 -0.07 15.11
N THR A 173 10.38 0.44 16.01
CA THR A 173 9.02 0.84 15.64
C THR A 173 9.02 2.06 14.70
N PRO A 174 9.78 3.15 14.99
CA PRO A 174 9.93 4.26 14.05
C PRO A 174 10.46 3.85 12.68
N GLU A 175 11.44 2.95 12.61
CA GLU A 175 11.98 2.45 11.35
C GLU A 175 10.95 1.64 10.55
N LEU A 176 10.17 0.78 11.24
CA LEU A 176 9.08 0.03 10.62
C LEU A 176 7.99 0.96 10.11
N LYS A 177 7.60 1.96 10.91
CA LYS A 177 6.65 3.00 10.51
C LYS A 177 7.12 3.74 9.26
N LEU A 178 8.38 4.15 9.21
CA LEU A 178 8.94 4.82 8.04
C LEU A 178 8.91 3.92 6.79
N LYS A 179 9.17 2.62 6.94
CA LYS A 179 9.03 1.65 5.84
C LYS A 179 7.58 1.56 5.36
N LEU A 180 6.62 1.50 6.28
CA LEU A 180 5.19 1.51 5.98
C LEU A 180 4.78 2.79 5.23
N GLU A 181 5.13 3.97 5.74
CA GLU A 181 4.79 5.24 5.12
C GLU A 181 5.35 5.37 3.70
N LYS A 182 6.61 4.98 3.50
CA LYS A 182 7.25 4.95 2.18
C LYS A 182 6.56 3.97 1.24
N PHE A 183 6.23 2.77 1.72
CA PHE A 183 5.51 1.77 0.94
C PHE A 183 4.13 2.29 0.50
N LEU A 184 3.33 2.82 1.42
CA LEU A 184 2.02 3.38 1.11
C LEU A 184 2.12 4.54 0.11
N ALA A 185 3.11 5.42 0.27
CA ALA A 185 3.34 6.50 -0.69
C ALA A 185 3.65 5.95 -2.10
N LEU A 186 4.39 4.85 -2.21
CA LEU A 186 4.67 4.20 -3.50
C LEU A 186 3.44 3.53 -4.08
N ILE A 187 2.70 2.74 -3.30
CA ILE A 187 1.51 2.01 -3.77
C ILE A 187 0.43 2.99 -4.23
N PHE A 188 0.17 4.03 -3.45
CA PHE A 188 -0.86 4.98 -3.80
C PHE A 188 -0.45 5.88 -4.97
N LYS A 189 0.82 6.28 -5.10
CA LYS A 189 1.32 6.95 -6.30
C LYS A 189 1.25 6.05 -7.54
N ALA A 190 1.65 4.78 -7.43
CA ALA A 190 1.59 3.82 -8.53
C ALA A 190 0.13 3.57 -8.97
N SER A 191 -0.80 3.49 -8.02
CA SER A 191 -2.25 3.35 -8.28
C SER A 191 -2.87 4.55 -8.99
N ASN A 192 -2.13 5.67 -9.08
CA ASN A 192 -2.48 6.89 -9.79
C ASN A 192 -1.76 7.03 -11.14
N THR A 193 -1.00 6.02 -11.59
CA THR A 193 -0.31 6.07 -12.89
C THR A 193 -1.36 6.20 -14.00
N PRO A 194 -1.36 7.30 -14.78
CA PRO A 194 -2.38 7.56 -15.78
C PRO A 194 -2.32 6.52 -16.88
N LYS A 195 -3.49 6.15 -17.42
CA LYS A 195 -3.58 5.19 -18.52
C LYS A 195 -2.76 5.61 -19.73
N LEU A 196 -2.62 6.91 -19.97
CA LEU A 196 -1.78 7.46 -21.04
C LEU A 196 -0.32 7.00 -20.93
N LEU A 197 0.26 6.99 -19.72
CA LEU A 197 1.62 6.48 -19.51
C LEU A 197 1.69 4.95 -19.70
N THR A 198 0.66 4.23 -19.27
CA THR A 198 0.59 2.77 -19.45
C THR A 198 0.57 2.39 -20.94
N ILE A 199 -0.20 3.12 -21.76
CA ILE A 199 -0.27 2.93 -23.21
C ILE A 199 1.09 3.20 -23.86
N TYR A 200 1.75 4.31 -23.50
CA TYR A 200 3.07 4.66 -24.03
C TYR A 200 4.11 3.57 -23.75
N VAL A 201 4.22 3.13 -22.50
CA VAL A 201 5.19 2.08 -22.11
C VAL A 201 4.89 0.76 -22.80
N SER A 202 3.60 0.40 -22.97
CA SER A 202 3.22 -0.82 -23.69
C SER A 202 3.60 -0.77 -25.17
N PHE A 203 3.55 0.41 -25.79
CA PHE A 203 3.98 0.60 -27.17
C PHE A 203 5.51 0.55 -27.31
N GLU A 204 6.25 1.12 -26.36
CA GLU A 204 7.72 1.08 -26.36
C GLU A 204 8.26 -0.35 -26.19
N VAL A 205 7.64 -1.15 -25.32
CA VAL A 205 8.02 -2.56 -25.08
C VAL A 205 7.65 -3.49 -26.25
N SER A 206 6.65 -3.12 -27.06
CA SER A 206 6.26 -3.87 -28.27
C SER A 206 6.96 -3.38 -29.54
N GLY A 207 7.88 -2.41 -29.44
CA GLY A 207 8.73 -1.97 -30.54
C GLY A 207 9.73 -3.06 -30.96
N ASP A 208 9.39 -3.77 -32.03
CA ASP A 208 10.29 -4.67 -32.76
C ASP A 208 11.65 -4.00 -33.05
N PRO A 209 12.80 -4.66 -32.80
CA PRO A 209 14.13 -4.12 -33.10
C PRO A 209 14.47 -3.99 -34.60
N TRP A 210 13.52 -4.25 -35.51
CA TRP A 210 13.79 -4.45 -36.94
C TRP A 210 13.12 -3.44 -37.87
N VAL A 211 12.92 -2.19 -37.44
CA VAL A 211 12.58 -1.10 -38.36
C VAL A 211 13.47 0.11 -38.13
N LEU A 212 14.69 0.04 -38.67
CA LEU A 212 15.33 1.07 -39.51
C LEU A 212 16.36 0.39 -40.42
#